data_AF-A0A350CA81-F1
#
_entry.id   AF-A0A350CA81-F1
#
_cell.length_a   1.000
_cell.length_b   1.000
_cell.length_c   1.000
_cell.angle_alpha   90.00
_cell.angle_beta   90.00
_cell.angle_gamma   90.00
#
_symmetry.space_group_name_H-M   'P 1'
#
loop_
_entity.id
_entity.type
_entity.pdbx_description
1 polymer ?
#
loop_
_entity_poly.entity_id
_entity_poly.type
_entity_poly.pdbx_seq_one_letter_code
_entity_poly.pdbx_strand_id
1 'polypeptide(L)'
;GLDICEIFPGLAKVADRYSLIRSVRHEMSAHNDGSIEMLTGKTPQRPDPTSLAHSEHPDMGMITSRVRGRHPAGLPQYVGIPTKPFMTRPQYLGVRHTAFVTGDPSVSGFRPANLQLDAGLNAGRL
;
A
#
# COMPACT_ATOMS: atom_id res chain seq x y z
N GLY A 1 -28.37 3.19 5.48
CA GLY A 1 -27.56 3.32 4.25
C GLY A 1 -26.11 3.52 4.64
N LEU A 2 -25.23 3.67 3.65
CA LEU A 2 -23.84 4.08 3.82
C LEU A 2 -23.70 5.47 3.18
N ASP A 3 -23.32 6.47 3.96
CA ASP A 3 -23.06 7.81 3.45
C ASP A 3 -21.54 7.99 3.34
N ILE A 4 -21.07 8.37 2.15
CA ILE A 4 -19.64 8.61 1.86
C ILE A 4 -19.49 10.08 1.47
N CYS A 5 -18.44 10.72 1.97
CA CYS A 5 -18.15 12.13 1.68
C CYS A 5 -17.92 12.40 0.19
N GLU A 6 -17.90 13.67 -0.17
CA GLU A 6 -17.78 14.20 -1.52
C GLU A 6 -16.45 13.87 -2.21
N ILE A 7 -15.42 13.47 -1.46
CA ILE A 7 -14.09 13.17 -2.00
C ILE A 7 -14.10 11.89 -2.85
N PHE A 8 -14.98 10.93 -2.54
CA PHE A 8 -15.06 9.65 -3.26
C PHE A 8 -16.50 9.32 -3.70
N PRO A 9 -17.08 10.13 -4.61
CA PRO A 9 -18.52 10.08 -4.92
C PRO A 9 -18.95 8.78 -5.61
N GLY A 10 -18.00 8.03 -6.20
CA GLY A 10 -18.26 6.73 -6.83
C GLY A 10 -18.27 5.55 -5.84
N LEU A 11 -17.74 5.72 -4.63
CA LEU A 11 -17.49 4.60 -3.73
C LEU A 11 -18.79 3.99 -3.18
N ALA A 12 -19.82 4.80 -2.94
CA ALA A 12 -21.11 4.30 -2.46
C ALA A 12 -21.79 3.34 -3.46
N LYS A 13 -21.60 3.58 -4.77
CA LYS A 13 -22.20 2.78 -5.86
C LYS A 13 -21.61 1.37 -5.99
N VAL A 14 -20.46 1.12 -5.38
CA VAL A 14 -19.70 -0.13 -5.51
C VAL A 14 -19.50 -0.79 -4.14
N ALA A 15 -20.43 -0.55 -3.21
CA ALA A 15 -20.41 -1.06 -1.83
C ALA A 15 -20.41 -2.58 -1.75
N ASP A 16 -20.87 -3.27 -2.79
CA ASP A 16 -20.80 -4.73 -2.95
C ASP A 16 -19.36 -5.24 -3.21
N ARG A 17 -18.42 -4.35 -3.56
CA ARG A 17 -17.04 -4.70 -3.93
C ARG A 17 -16.00 -4.39 -2.86
N TYR A 18 -16.40 -3.89 -1.70
CA TYR A 18 -15.49 -3.68 -0.57
C TYR A 18 -16.15 -3.98 0.76
N SER A 19 -15.32 -4.09 1.79
CA SER A 19 -15.78 -4.21 3.17
C SER A 19 -15.49 -2.91 3.92
N LEU A 20 -16.43 -2.47 4.76
CA LEU A 20 -16.25 -1.31 5.63
C LEU A 20 -15.81 -1.77 7.01
N ILE A 21 -14.56 -1.47 7.37
CA ILE A 21 -14.03 -1.62 8.72
C ILE A 21 -14.39 -0.34 9.51
N ARG A 22 -15.25 -0.47 10.52
CA ARG A 22 -15.76 0.68 11.29
C ARG A 22 -14.88 1.10 12.46
N SER A 23 -14.05 0.18 12.95
CA SER A 23 -13.12 0.45 14.03
C SER A 23 -11.95 -0.53 14.00
N VAL A 24 -10.81 -0.06 14.50
CA VAL A 24 -9.62 -0.86 14.79
C VAL A 24 -9.14 -0.43 16.17
N ARG A 25 -8.62 -1.36 16.97
CA ARG A 25 -8.05 -1.10 18.29
C ARG A 25 -6.66 -1.72 18.35
N HIS A 26 -5.70 -0.97 18.88
CA HIS A 26 -4.39 -1.45 19.29
C HIS A 26 -3.98 -0.78 20.60
N GLU A 27 -2.93 -1.29 21.24
CA GLU A 27 -2.44 -0.79 22.53
C GLU A 27 -1.16 0.05 22.38
N MET A 28 -0.63 0.15 21.15
CA MET A 28 0.55 0.96 20.85
C MET A 28 0.27 2.45 21.03
N SER A 29 1.10 3.14 21.81
CA SER A 29 1.02 4.58 22.05
C SER A 29 1.82 5.40 21.04
N ALA A 30 2.86 4.83 20.45
CA ALA A 30 3.68 5.48 19.43
C ALA A 30 3.07 5.32 18.03
N HIS A 31 3.16 6.37 17.21
CA HIS A 31 2.59 6.41 15.86
C HIS A 31 3.13 5.29 14.97
N ASN A 32 4.45 5.10 14.93
CA ASN A 32 5.07 4.10 14.08
C ASN A 32 4.72 2.68 14.53
N ASP A 33 4.66 2.41 15.83
CA ASP A 33 4.31 1.10 16.36
C ASP A 33 2.87 0.72 15.97
N GLY A 34 1.94 1.66 16.14
CA GLY A 34 0.55 1.48 15.69
C GLY A 34 0.45 1.32 14.18
N SER A 35 1.26 2.05 13.41
CA SER A 35 1.31 1.93 11.95
C SER A 35 1.87 0.58 11.49
N ILE A 36 2.87 0.04 12.19
CA ILE A 36 3.39 -1.32 11.97
C ILE A 36 2.28 -2.33 12.21
N GLU A 37 1.58 -2.23 13.33
CA GLU A 37 0.49 -3.16 13.65
C GLU A 37 -0.66 -3.09 12.64
N MET A 38 -1.07 -1.88 12.24
CA MET A 38 -2.10 -1.66 11.21
C MET A 38 -1.74 -2.30 9.88
N LEU A 39 -0.49 -2.12 9.41
CA LEU A 39 -0.09 -2.55 8.08
C LEU A 39 0.31 -4.02 7.99
N THR A 40 0.74 -4.61 9.10
CA THR A 40 1.23 -6.00 9.14
C THR A 40 0.29 -6.96 9.87
N GLY A 41 -0.65 -6.45 10.66
CA GLY A 41 -1.45 -7.22 11.59
C GLY A 41 -0.66 -7.81 12.77
N LYS A 42 0.54 -7.28 13.04
CA LYS A 42 1.46 -7.79 14.06
C LYS A 42 1.86 -6.67 15.02
N THR A 43 1.50 -6.84 16.28
CA THR A 43 1.92 -5.95 17.37
C THR A 43 3.45 -5.98 17.51
N PRO A 44 4.14 -4.84 17.49
CA PRO A 44 5.56 -4.78 17.83
C PRO A 44 5.84 -5.42 19.19
N GLN A 45 6.84 -6.31 19.28
CA GLN A 45 7.15 -7.01 20.53
C GLN A 45 7.63 -6.07 21.64
N ARG A 46 8.31 -4.99 21.25
CA ARG A 46 8.83 -3.97 22.14
C ARG A 46 8.29 -2.62 21.71
N PRO A 47 7.46 -1.96 22.52
CA PRO A 47 7.05 -0.59 22.26
C PRO A 47 8.28 0.33 22.19
N ASP A 48 8.31 1.18 21.17
CA ASP A 48 9.31 2.20 20.95
C ASP A 48 8.67 3.59 21.05
N PRO A 49 8.74 4.24 22.22
CA PRO A 49 8.15 5.57 22.42
C PRO A 49 8.82 6.65 21.57
N THR A 50 9.98 6.38 20.96
CA THR A 50 10.62 7.34 20.03
C THR A 50 9.96 7.37 18.66
N SER A 51 9.07 6.40 18.38
CA SER A 51 8.41 6.25 17.08
C SER A 51 9.42 6.10 15.93
N LEU A 52 10.51 5.35 16.17
CA LEU A 52 11.55 5.04 15.18
C LEU A 52 11.62 3.55 14.82
N ALA A 53 10.72 2.74 15.38
CA ALA A 53 10.66 1.31 15.10
C ALA A 53 10.46 1.00 13.61
N HIS A 54 11.02 -0.14 13.22
CA HIS A 54 10.77 -0.79 11.94
C HIS A 54 10.21 -2.19 12.19
N SER A 55 9.25 -2.59 11.37
CA SER A 55 8.62 -3.90 11.49
C SER A 55 9.59 -5.04 11.15
N GLU A 56 9.46 -6.14 11.89
CA GLU A 56 10.04 -7.45 11.57
C GLU A 56 9.18 -8.25 10.58
N HIS A 57 8.05 -7.68 10.15
CA HIS A 57 7.09 -8.33 9.27
C HIS A 57 6.80 -7.45 8.03
N PRO A 58 6.59 -8.09 6.86
CA PRO A 58 6.12 -7.41 5.65
C PRO A 58 4.71 -6.85 5.85
N ASP A 59 4.42 -5.72 5.21
CA ASP A 59 3.06 -5.19 5.18
C ASP A 59 2.14 -5.99 4.25
N MET A 60 0.84 -5.72 4.39
CA MET A 60 -0.21 -6.34 3.58
C MET A 60 -0.02 -6.15 2.07
N GLY A 61 0.60 -5.05 1.63
CA GLY A 61 0.89 -4.81 0.22
C GLY A 61 1.98 -5.75 -0.30
N MET A 62 3.03 -5.95 0.49
CA MET A 62 4.11 -6.90 0.20
C MET A 62 3.60 -8.35 0.21
N ILE A 63 2.75 -8.71 1.18
CA ILE A 63 2.09 -10.02 1.23
C ILE A 63 1.18 -10.22 0.00
N THR A 64 0.39 -9.22 -0.36
CA THR A 64 -0.47 -9.26 -1.56
C THR A 64 0.36 -9.45 -2.82
N SER A 65 1.49 -8.75 -2.95
CA SER A 65 2.44 -8.93 -4.04
C SER A 65 2.97 -10.37 -4.12
N ARG A 66 3.28 -10.99 -2.98
CA ARG A 66 3.73 -12.40 -2.93
C ARG A 66 2.66 -13.40 -3.31
N VAL A 67 1.43 -13.18 -2.87
CA VAL A 67 0.28 -14.07 -3.10
C VAL A 67 -0.19 -13.98 -4.55
N ARG A 68 -0.30 -12.78 -5.12
CA ARG A 68 -0.75 -12.57 -6.50
C ARG A 68 0.30 -12.95 -7.54
N GLY A 69 1.57 -12.99 -7.16
CA GLY A 69 2.68 -13.27 -8.08
C GLY A 69 2.83 -12.18 -9.16
N ARG A 70 3.56 -12.47 -10.24
CA ARG A 70 3.79 -11.48 -11.31
C ARG A 70 2.50 -11.16 -12.07
N HIS A 71 2.23 -9.89 -12.29
CA HIS A 71 1.12 -9.49 -13.15
C HIS A 71 1.43 -9.86 -14.62
N PRO A 72 0.49 -10.44 -15.38
CA PRO A 72 0.73 -10.85 -16.77
C PRO A 72 1.20 -9.72 -17.70
N ALA A 73 0.69 -8.50 -17.47
CA ALA A 73 1.08 -7.30 -18.21
C ALA A 73 2.33 -6.59 -17.64
N GLY A 74 3.10 -7.23 -16.76
CA GLY A 74 4.33 -6.66 -16.18
C GLY A 74 4.12 -5.55 -15.14
N LEU A 75 2.87 -5.23 -14.77
CA LEU A 75 2.56 -4.19 -13.79
C LEU A 75 3.00 -4.56 -12.35
N PRO A 76 3.47 -3.59 -11.55
CA PRO A 76 3.73 -3.81 -10.13
C PRO A 76 2.46 -4.23 -9.38
N GLN A 77 2.58 -5.21 -8.48
CA GLN A 77 1.46 -5.66 -7.63
C GLN A 77 1.26 -4.80 -6.38
N TYR A 78 2.27 -4.00 -6.01
CA TYR A 78 2.21 -3.10 -4.88
C TYR A 78 2.84 -1.77 -5.28
N VAL A 79 2.09 -0.70 -5.10
CA VAL A 79 2.44 0.65 -5.55
C VAL A 79 2.35 1.60 -4.36
N GLY A 80 3.37 2.46 -4.20
CA GLY A 80 3.40 3.52 -3.20
C GLY A 80 3.35 4.89 -3.87
N ILE A 81 2.43 5.76 -3.42
CA ILE A 81 2.21 7.11 -3.93
C ILE A 81 2.11 8.09 -2.75
N PRO A 82 2.86 9.21 -2.74
CA PRO A 82 4.03 9.46 -3.59
C PRO A 82 5.23 8.62 -3.18
N THR A 83 5.20 8.06 -1.96
CA THR A 83 6.23 7.22 -1.34
C THR A 83 5.59 5.92 -0.83
N LYS A 84 6.40 5.06 -0.20
CA LYS A 84 5.94 3.86 0.51
C LYS A 84 6.01 4.08 2.03
N PRO A 85 5.22 3.32 2.81
CA PRO A 85 5.36 3.32 4.27
C PRO A 85 6.80 2.97 4.67
N PHE A 86 7.44 3.80 5.51
CA PHE A 86 8.87 3.70 5.80
C PHE A 86 9.21 2.77 6.97
N MET A 87 8.26 2.57 7.88
CA MET A 87 8.38 1.69 9.05
C MET A 87 8.16 0.21 8.71
N THR A 88 7.70 -0.14 7.50
CA THR A 88 7.57 -1.54 7.04
C THR A 88 8.65 -1.88 6.03
N ARG A 89 9.06 -3.16 6.01
CA ARG A 89 10.11 -3.68 5.13
C ARG A 89 9.71 -5.08 4.65
N PRO A 90 10.14 -5.52 3.46
CA PRO A 90 9.76 -6.83 2.92
C PRO A 90 10.28 -8.00 3.75
N GLN A 91 11.32 -7.79 4.56
CA GLN A 91 11.92 -8.76 5.45
C GLN A 91 12.13 -10.12 4.77
N TYR A 92 11.50 -11.18 5.26
CA TYR A 92 11.61 -12.55 4.77
C TYR A 92 10.94 -12.79 3.40
N LEU A 93 10.19 -11.83 2.83
CA LEU A 93 9.70 -11.91 1.45
C LEU A 93 10.76 -11.51 0.42
N GLY A 94 11.74 -10.68 0.83
CA GLY A 94 12.77 -10.15 -0.06
C GLY A 94 12.32 -8.96 -0.91
N VAL A 95 13.31 -8.20 -1.38
CA VAL A 95 13.12 -6.86 -1.98
C VAL A 95 12.21 -6.81 -3.19
N ARG A 96 11.97 -7.94 -3.88
CA ARG A 96 11.06 -8.05 -5.03
C ARG A 96 9.60 -7.72 -4.70
N HIS A 97 9.22 -7.80 -3.43
CA HIS A 97 7.86 -7.47 -2.97
C HIS A 97 7.73 -6.04 -2.43
N THR A 98 8.81 -5.25 -2.46
CA THR A 98 8.76 -3.82 -2.10
C THR A 98 7.80 -3.07 -3.03
N ALA A 99 7.10 -2.08 -2.48
CA ALA A 99 6.29 -1.15 -3.27
C ALA A 99 7.11 -0.51 -4.40
N PHE A 100 6.55 -0.49 -5.60
CA PHE A 100 7.00 0.40 -6.67
C PHE A 100 6.56 1.82 -6.33
N VAL A 101 7.53 2.71 -6.09
CA VAL A 101 7.26 4.09 -5.70
C VAL A 101 7.13 4.95 -6.95
N THR A 102 5.99 5.62 -7.12
CA THR A 102 5.71 6.37 -8.35
C THR A 102 6.29 7.79 -8.34
N GLY A 103 6.48 8.38 -7.15
CA GLY A 103 6.61 9.83 -6.99
C GLY A 103 5.25 10.52 -6.93
N ASP A 104 5.26 11.84 -6.85
CA ASP A 104 4.06 12.67 -6.65
C ASP A 104 3.31 12.94 -7.96
N PRO A 105 2.09 12.41 -8.16
CA PRO A 105 1.32 12.62 -9.38
C PRO A 105 0.74 14.02 -9.52
N SER A 106 0.83 14.87 -8.49
CA SER A 106 0.31 16.24 -8.53
C SER A 106 1.25 17.23 -9.22
N VAL A 107 2.51 16.86 -9.45
CA VAL A 107 3.51 17.75 -10.08
C VAL A 107 3.40 17.76 -11.60
N SER A 108 3.70 18.91 -12.21
CA SER A 108 3.67 19.04 -13.67
C SER A 108 4.69 18.11 -14.34
N GLY A 109 4.25 17.45 -15.42
CA GLY A 109 5.10 16.51 -16.15
C GLY A 109 5.39 15.20 -15.42
N PHE A 110 4.62 14.86 -14.38
CA PHE A 110 4.77 13.61 -13.64
C PHE A 110 4.87 12.39 -14.57
N ARG A 111 5.92 11.59 -14.34
CA ARG A 111 6.14 10.28 -14.96
C ARG A 111 6.76 9.33 -13.95
N PRO A 112 6.11 8.19 -13.62
CA PRO A 112 6.71 7.22 -12.72
C PRO A 112 8.02 6.68 -13.30
N ALA A 113 9.10 6.79 -12.52
CA ALA A 113 10.42 6.35 -12.95
C ALA A 113 10.44 4.84 -13.23
N ASN A 114 11.15 4.42 -14.27
CA ASN A 114 11.31 3.00 -14.63
C ASN A 114 10.00 2.25 -14.94
N LEU A 115 8.91 2.96 -15.28
CA LEU A 115 7.71 2.39 -15.86
C LEU A 115 7.55 2.93 -17.28
N GLN A 116 7.63 2.03 -18.27
CA GLN A 116 7.40 2.35 -19.67
C GLN A 116 6.28 1.46 -20.20
N LEU A 117 5.44 2.02 -21.09
CA LEU A 117 4.46 1.25 -21.81
C LEU A 117 5.19 0.38 -22.84
N ASP A 118 4.95 -0.92 -22.78
CA ASP A 118 5.45 -1.84 -23.81
C ASP A 118 4.70 -1.55 -25.13
N ALA A 119 5.43 -1.36 -26.22
CA ALA A 119 4.90 -0.87 -27.50
C ALA A 119 3.84 -1.81 -28.13
N GLY A 120 3.67 -3.02 -27.59
CA GLY A 120 2.64 -3.98 -27.99
C GLY A 120 1.27 -3.83 -27.28
N LEU A 121 1.13 -2.94 -26.30
CA LEU A 121 -0.17 -2.64 -25.67
C LEU A 121 -0.85 -1.50 -26.42
N ASN A 122 -1.77 -1.83 -27.32
CA ASN A 122 -2.59 -0.86 -28.05
C ASN A 122 -3.26 0.13 -27.08
N ALA A 123 -3.17 1.43 -27.40
CA ALA A 123 -3.71 2.54 -26.60
C ALA A 123 -5.23 2.45 -26.35
N GLY A 124 -5.97 1.59 -27.06
CA GLY A 124 -7.40 1.36 -26.85
C GLY A 124 -7.76 0.55 -25.59
N ARG A 125 -6.79 0.14 -24.78
CA ARG A 125 -7.01 -0.53 -23.48
C ARG A 125 -6.72 0.34 -22.25
N LEU A 126 -6.29 1.59 -22.45
CA LEU A 126 -6.06 2.57 -21.39
C LEU A 126 -7.26 3.51 -21.26
#